data_AF-A0A1V5G409-F1
#
_entry.id   AF-A0A1V5G409-F1
#
_cell.length_a   1.000
_cell.length_b   1.000
_cell.length_c   1.000
_cell.angle_alpha   90.00
_cell.angle_beta   90.00
_cell.angle_gamma   90.00
#
_symmetry.space_group_name_H-M   'P 1'
#
loop_
_entity.id
_entity.type
_entity.pdbx_description
1 polymer ?
#
loop_
_entity_poly.entity_id
_entity_poly.type
_entity_poly.pdbx_seq_one_letter_code
_entity_poly.pdbx_strand_id
1 'polypeptide(L)'
;MYAGAIMVLFLFVVMLMNLNAGSEPQKHRLLQFAGLISGGCLFLVIISAISETPQAASNVMIGTGNSGLIKNLGMVLFKDYVIPFEISSILFLSAMIGAVMIGKKN
;
A
#
# COMPACT_ATOMS: atom_id res chain seq x y z
N MET A 1 -8.39 -8.97 -0.86
CA MET A 1 -8.06 -8.14 0.32
C MET A 1 -8.38 -6.67 0.10
N TYR A 2 -7.78 -6.00 -0.90
CA TYR A 2 -8.03 -4.56 -1.16
C TYR A 2 -9.51 -4.20 -1.36
N ALA A 3 -10.20 -4.82 -2.31
CA ALA A 3 -11.60 -4.52 -2.58
C ALA A 3 -12.57 -5.02 -1.49
N GLY A 4 -12.23 -6.11 -0.79
CA GLY A 4 -13.15 -6.77 0.14
C GLY A 4 -13.05 -6.26 1.59
N ALA A 5 -11.84 -6.16 2.13
CA ALA A 5 -11.64 -5.82 3.54
C ALA A 5 -11.29 -4.34 3.72
N ILE A 6 -10.27 -3.86 2.99
CA ILE A 6 -9.73 -2.51 3.18
C ILE A 6 -10.72 -1.45 2.68
N MET A 7 -11.26 -1.63 1.46
CA MET A 7 -12.24 -0.71 0.89
C MET A 7 -13.49 -0.61 1.76
N VAL A 8 -14.02 -1.75 2.22
CA VAL A 8 -15.23 -1.78 3.04
C VAL A 8 -14.99 -1.09 4.39
N LEU A 9 -13.85 -1.35 5.06
CA LEU A 9 -13.48 -0.64 6.29
C LEU A 9 -13.42 0.88 6.07
N PHE A 10 -12.79 1.32 4.99
CA PHE A 10 -12.70 2.75 4.67
C PHE A 10 -14.08 3.39 4.45
N LEU A 11 -14.98 2.71 3.72
CA LEU A 11 -16.35 3.17 3.52
C LEU A 11 -17.12 3.29 4.83
N PHE A 12 -16.97 2.34 5.76
CA PHE A 12 -17.56 2.44 7.10
C PHE A 12 -17.03 3.66 7.85
N VAL A 13 -15.71 3.91 7.82
CA VAL A 13 -15.10 5.06 8.49
C VAL A 13 -15.60 6.38 7.89
N VAL A 14 -15.63 6.51 6.56
CA VAL A 14 -16.15 7.72 5.89
C VAL A 14 -17.64 7.93 6.18
N MET A 15 -18.44 6.87 6.26
CA MET A 15 -19.86 6.97 6.59
C MET A 15 -20.10 7.42 8.04
N LEU A 16 -19.28 6.94 8.99
CA LEU A 16 -19.37 7.35 10.39
C LEU A 16 -18.80 8.76 10.63
N MET A 17 -17.88 9.21 9.77
CA MET A 17 -17.29 10.53 9.85
C MET A 17 -18.22 11.55 9.20
N ASN A 18 -18.75 12.48 10.01
CA ASN A 18 -19.52 13.60 9.48
C ASN A 18 -18.57 14.63 8.84
N LEU A 19 -18.29 14.45 7.55
CA LEU A 19 -17.50 15.35 6.73
C LEU A 19 -18.28 16.64 6.45
N ASN A 20 -18.17 17.64 7.33
CA ASN A 20 -18.77 18.96 7.11
C ASN A 20 -17.85 19.82 6.23
N ALA A 21 -18.25 20.03 4.97
CA ALA A 21 -17.52 20.88 4.01
C ALA A 21 -17.54 22.39 4.36
N GLY A 22 -18.33 22.81 5.35
CA GLY A 22 -18.51 24.22 5.72
C GLY A 22 -17.38 24.84 6.54
N SER A 23 -16.45 24.04 7.08
CA SER A 23 -15.36 24.50 7.96
C SER A 23 -13.97 24.17 7.45
N GLU A 24 -13.79 24.00 6.14
CA GLU A 24 -12.47 23.75 5.57
C GLU A 24 -11.74 25.10 5.37
N PRO A 25 -10.62 25.37 6.09
CA PRO A 25 -9.86 26.59 5.87
C PRO A 25 -9.43 26.64 4.41
N GLN A 26 -9.65 27.77 3.74
CA GLN A 26 -9.31 27.96 2.34
C GLN A 26 -7.84 27.58 2.13
N LYS A 27 -7.59 26.45 1.46
CA LYS A 27 -6.23 25.96 1.21
C LYS A 27 -5.49 27.02 0.40
N HIS A 28 -4.39 27.52 0.95
CA HIS A 28 -3.59 28.56 0.31
C HIS A 28 -3.16 28.07 -1.08
N ARG A 29 -3.51 28.81 -2.15
CA ARG A 29 -3.22 28.39 -3.54
C ARG A 29 -1.74 28.05 -3.74
N LEU A 30 -0.83 28.76 -3.07
CA LEU A 30 0.60 28.44 -3.10
C LEU A 30 0.93 27.03 -2.60
N LEU A 31 0.22 26.53 -1.58
CA LEU A 31 0.44 25.18 -1.05
C LEU A 31 -0.05 24.12 -2.05
N GLN A 32 -1.13 24.41 -2.78
CA GLN A 32 -1.61 23.54 -3.88
C GLN A 32 -0.60 23.50 -5.03
N PHE A 33 -0.05 24.66 -5.43
CA PHE A 33 0.99 24.72 -6.45
C PHE A 33 2.28 24.02 -6.01
N ALA A 34 2.71 24.23 -4.76
CA ALA A 34 3.88 23.54 -4.21
C ALA A 34 3.69 22.02 -4.20
N GLY A 35 2.51 21.54 -3.79
CA GLY A 35 2.15 20.12 -3.84
C GLY A 35 2.15 19.55 -5.26
N LEU A 36 1.61 20.30 -6.22
CA LEU A 36 1.60 19.90 -7.63
C LEU A 36 3.00 19.83 -8.23
N ILE A 37 3.85 20.82 -7.95
CA ILE A 37 5.25 20.85 -8.42
C ILE A 37 6.05 19.71 -7.80
N SER A 38 5.91 19.49 -6.48
CA SER A 38 6.60 18.40 -5.79
C SER A 38 6.15 17.03 -6.30
N GLY A 39 4.84 16.83 -6.48
CA GLY A 39 4.30 15.57 -7.02
C GLY A 39 4.72 15.33 -8.47
N GLY A 40 4.68 16.38 -9.31
CA GLY A 40 5.14 16.32 -10.69
C GLY A 40 6.64 16.03 -10.80
N CYS A 41 7.46 16.65 -9.95
CA CYS A 41 8.89 16.39 -9.88
C CYS A 41 9.17 14.92 -9.51
N LEU A 42 8.51 14.41 -8.46
CA LEU A 42 8.65 13.00 -8.06
C LEU A 42 8.23 12.06 -9.19
N PHE A 43 7.12 12.35 -9.86
CA PHE A 43 6.64 11.56 -11.00
C PHE A 43 7.65 11.54 -12.16
N LEU A 44 8.23 12.69 -12.52
CA LEU A 44 9.28 12.78 -13.54
C LEU A 44 10.55 12.02 -13.14
N VAL A 45 10.97 12.09 -11.88
CA VAL A 45 12.12 11.35 -11.36
C VAL A 45 11.91 9.84 -11.50
N ILE A 46 10.72 9.33 -11.17
CA ILE A 46 10.39 7.91 -11.35
C ILE A 46 10.45 7.53 -12.83
N ILE A 47 9.89 8.35 -13.73
CA ILE A 47 9.93 8.08 -15.18
C ILE A 47 11.36 8.07 -15.72
N SER A 48 12.21 9.02 -15.29
CA SER A 48 13.62 9.07 -15.69
C SER A 48 14.35 7.83 -15.20
N ALA A 49 14.18 7.46 -13.93
CA ALA A 49 14.83 6.28 -13.34
C ALA A 49 14.46 4.98 -14.06
N ILE A 50 13.19 4.84 -14.46
CA ILE A 50 12.74 3.67 -15.24
C ILE A 50 13.30 3.71 -16.67
N SER A 51 13.29 4.88 -17.31
CA SER A 51 13.76 5.05 -18.70
C SER A 51 15.27 4.85 -18.86
N GLU A 52 16.05 5.22 -17.85
CA GLU A 52 17.51 5.06 -17.81
C GLU A 52 17.95 3.63 -17.45
N THR A 53 17.02 2.69 -17.27
CA THR A 53 17.31 1.28 -16.99
C THR A 53 17.11 0.40 -18.23
N PRO A 54 18.07 0.35 -19.19
CA PRO A 54 17.95 -0.47 -20.40
C PRO A 54 18.05 -1.98 -20.15
N GLN A 55 18.44 -2.43 -18.95
CA GLN A 55 18.60 -3.87 -18.65
C GLN A 55 17.33 -4.58 -18.16
N ALA A 56 16.25 -3.86 -17.81
CA ALA A 56 15.05 -4.49 -17.26
C ALA A 56 14.21 -5.25 -18.31
N ALA A 57 14.36 -4.94 -19.59
CA ALA A 57 13.58 -5.58 -20.66
C ALA A 57 14.18 -6.90 -21.20
N SER A 58 15.48 -7.15 -20.99
CA SER A 58 16.17 -8.28 -21.63
C SER A 58 16.04 -9.63 -20.91
N ASN A 59 15.54 -9.64 -19.67
CA ASN A 59 15.44 -10.87 -18.86
C ASN A 59 13.99 -11.28 -18.58
N VAL A 60 13.05 -10.92 -19.45
CA VAL A 60 11.75 -11.61 -19.47
C VAL A 60 11.97 -12.95 -20.19
N MET A 61 12.64 -13.90 -19.51
CA MET A 61 12.48 -15.31 -19.88
C MET A 61 11.00 -15.63 -19.70
N ILE A 62 10.26 -15.60 -20.81
CA ILE A 62 8.97 -16.28 -20.97
C ILE A 62 9.29 -17.78 -21.00
N GLY A 63 9.82 -18.27 -19.88
CA GLY A 63 10.27 -19.63 -19.67
C GLY A 63 9.24 -20.34 -18.84
N THR A 64 8.40 -21.13 -19.52
CA THR A 64 7.64 -22.24 -18.95
C THR A 64 6.87 -21.91 -17.68
N GLY A 65 5.78 -21.18 -17.84
CA GLY A 65 4.69 -21.26 -16.87
C GLY A 65 4.28 -22.72 -16.68
N ASN A 66 4.16 -23.15 -15.42
CA ASN A 66 3.19 -24.14 -14.93
C ASN A 66 3.70 -25.04 -13.78
N SER A 67 4.42 -24.53 -12.79
CA SER A 67 4.57 -25.25 -11.52
C SER A 67 3.91 -24.47 -10.40
N GLY A 68 2.60 -24.72 -10.21
CA GLY A 68 1.76 -24.29 -9.10
C GLY A 68 2.26 -23.05 -8.37
N LEU A 69 1.95 -21.86 -8.91
CA LEU A 69 2.38 -20.56 -8.38
C LEU A 69 2.14 -20.44 -6.86
N ILE A 70 1.02 -20.99 -6.37
CA ILE A 70 0.69 -21.01 -4.94
C ILE A 70 1.64 -21.93 -4.14
N LYS A 71 1.98 -23.12 -4.65
CA LYS A 71 2.88 -24.07 -3.97
C LYS A 71 4.30 -23.53 -3.94
N ASN A 72 4.77 -22.94 -5.04
CA ASN A 72 6.09 -22.32 -5.10
C ASN A 72 6.16 -21.09 -4.19
N LEU A 73 5.15 -20.22 -4.23
CA LEU A 73 5.06 -19.05 -3.36
C LEU A 73 5.04 -19.46 -1.88
N GLY A 74 4.27 -20.50 -1.51
CA GLY A 74 4.27 -21.05 -0.16
C GLY A 74 5.64 -21.57 0.26
N MET A 75 6.35 -22.29 -0.63
CA MET A 75 7.70 -22.77 -0.33
C MET A 75 8.68 -21.62 -0.09
N VAL A 76 8.67 -20.59 -0.93
CA VAL A 76 9.55 -19.41 -0.77
C VAL A 76 9.22 -18.63 0.50
N LEU A 77 7.92 -18.46 0.81
CA LEU A 77 7.46 -17.72 1.99
C LEU A 77 7.91 -18.40 3.29
N PHE A 78 7.83 -19.73 3.36
CA PHE A 78 8.16 -20.49 4.57
C PHE A 78 9.62 -20.98 4.64
N LYS A 79 10.39 -20.86 3.55
CA LYS A 79 11.79 -21.28 3.52
C LYS A 79 12.74 -20.09 3.54
N ASP A 80 12.61 -19.18 2.57
CA ASP A 80 13.54 -18.07 2.39
C ASP A 80 13.07 -16.81 3.14
N TYR A 81 11.74 -16.62 3.23
CA TYR A 81 11.13 -15.45 3.88
C TYR A 81 10.43 -15.77 5.21
N VAL A 82 10.89 -16.80 5.92
CA VAL A 82 10.30 -17.23 7.20
C VAL A 82 10.31 -16.11 8.26
N ILE A 83 11.41 -15.38 8.37
CA ILE A 83 11.56 -14.30 9.36
C ILE A 83 10.60 -13.13 9.04
N PRO A 84 10.56 -12.57 7.81
CA PRO A 84 9.56 -11.56 7.45
C PRO A 84 8.10 -12.02 7.61
N PHE A 85 7.81 -13.30 7.36
CA PHE A 85 6.48 -13.87 7.54
C PHE A 85 6.05 -13.86 9.02
N GLU A 86 6.95 -14.25 9.92
CA GLU A 86 6.69 -14.23 11.36
C GLU A 86 6.48 -12.80 11.88
N ILE A 87 7.32 -11.85 11.44
CA ILE A 87 7.17 -10.42 11.78
C ILE A 87 5.81 -9.89 11.31
N SER A 88 5.38 -10.25 10.11
CA SER A 88 4.06 -9.85 9.59
C SER A 88 2.91 -10.41 10.45
N SER A 89 3.05 -11.63 10.96
CA SER A 89 2.07 -12.24 11.86
C SER A 89 1.96 -11.50 13.18
N ILE A 90 3.10 -11.12 13.78
CA ILE A 90 3.14 -10.32 15.01
C ILE A 90 2.58 -8.91 14.76
N LEU A 91 2.90 -8.30 13.60
CA LEU A 91 2.36 -7.01 13.19
C LEU A 91 0.84 -7.04 13.12
N PHE A 92 0.24 -8.08 12.51
CA PHE A 92 -1.22 -8.21 12.46
C PHE A 92 -1.85 -8.44 13.84
N LEU A 93 -1.21 -9.25 14.69
CA LEU A 93 -1.67 -9.43 16.08
C LEU A 93 -1.67 -8.10 16.84
N SER A 94 -0.55 -7.36 16.76
CA SER A 94 -0.42 -6.04 17.40
C SER A 94 -1.44 -5.04 16.86
N ALA A 95 -1.66 -5.02 15.54
CA ALA A 95 -2.64 -4.14 14.92
C ALA A 95 -4.07 -4.46 15.38
N MET A 96 -4.42 -5.74 15.51
CA MET A 96 -5.72 -6.18 16.02
C MET A 96 -5.92 -5.75 17.48
N ILE A 97 -4.93 -5.98 18.35
CA ILE A 97 -4.98 -5.56 19.75
C ILE A 97 -5.13 -4.05 19.85
N GLY A 98 -4.34 -3.29 19.08
CA GLY A 98 -4.42 -1.83 19.04
C GLY A 98 -5.79 -1.32 18.58
N ALA A 99 -6.35 -1.89 17.51
CA ALA A 99 -7.67 -1.52 17.00
C ALA A 99 -8.77 -1.80 18.04
N VAL A 100 -8.74 -2.96 18.71
CA VAL A 100 -9.71 -3.31 19.75
C VAL A 100 -9.57 -2.40 20.98
N MET A 101 -8.35 -2.10 21.42
CA MET A 101 -8.12 -1.25 22.58
C MET A 101 -8.63 0.18 22.35
N ILE A 102 -8.39 0.75 21.16
CA ILE A 102 -8.87 2.08 20.78
C ILE A 102 -10.39 2.09 20.60
N GLY A 103 -10.95 1.03 20.00
CA GLY A 103 -12.40 0.89 19.80
C GLY A 103 -13.18 0.58 21.08
N LYS A 104 -12.51 0.10 22.13
CA LYS A 104 -13.14 -0.21 23.42
C LYS A 104 -13.45 1.08 24.17
N LYS A 105 -14.68 1.56 23.98
CA LYS A 105 -15.28 2.61 24.79
C LYS A 105 -15.51 2.07 26.21
N ASN A 106 -15.10 2.82 27.23
CA ASN A 106 -15.57 2.59 28.61
C ASN A 106 -17.07 2.83 28.69
#